data_AF-A0A969XJW8-F1
#
_entry.id   AF-A0A969XJW8-F1
#
_cell.length_a   1.000
_cell.length_b   1.000
_cell.length_c   1.000
_cell.angle_alpha   90.00
_cell.angle_beta   90.00
_cell.angle_gamma   90.00
#
_symmetry.space_group_name_H-M   'P 1'
#
loop_
_entity.id
_entity.type
_entity.pdbx_description
1 polymer ?
#
loop_
_entity_poly.entity_id
_entity_poly.type
_entity_poly.pdbx_seq_one_letter_code
_entity_poly.pdbx_strand_id
1 'polypeptide(L)'
;RVTYWPPEALLWAQENGLPMPPERAVVAQGQSQPETPGPTEVDDGLMAHGGGPWFAAPAPGSTYCLAADISDRYQQLEIVAVGAPNGAPEVTLLVDDEPWLTWSQAPYRTYWPLSEGEHTLRLVGADAAGRPVEGATLRIRVLGDCRQRPDACAQR
;
A
#
# COMPACT_ATOMS: atom_id res chain seq x y z
N ARG A 1 -9.19 -3.48 -15.65
CA ARG A 1 -9.04 -4.79 -14.96
C ARG A 1 -9.84 -4.69 -13.66
N VAL A 2 -10.87 -5.51 -13.47
CA VAL A 2 -11.72 -5.45 -12.27
C VAL A 2 -11.17 -6.44 -11.25
N THR A 3 -10.84 -5.95 -10.05
CA THR A 3 -10.48 -6.79 -8.91
C THR A 3 -11.76 -7.16 -8.17
N TYR A 4 -12.00 -8.45 -8.01
CA TYR A 4 -13.19 -8.96 -7.32
C TYR A 4 -12.89 -9.18 -5.84
N TRP A 5 -13.81 -8.75 -4.98
CA TRP A 5 -13.75 -9.02 -3.56
C TRP A 5 -14.32 -10.43 -3.28
N PRO A 6 -13.65 -11.23 -2.45
CA PRO A 6 -14.18 -12.52 -2.05
C PRO A 6 -15.37 -12.35 -1.08
N PRO A 7 -16.27 -13.34 -0.95
CA PRO A 7 -17.50 -13.23 -0.15
C PRO A 7 -17.28 -12.83 1.31
N GLU A 8 -16.20 -13.31 1.92
CA GLU A 8 -15.80 -12.98 3.29
C GLU A 8 -15.47 -11.49 3.46
N ALA A 9 -14.89 -10.84 2.44
CA ALA A 9 -14.60 -9.41 2.46
C ALA A 9 -15.89 -8.58 2.33
N LEU A 10 -16.88 -9.08 1.58
CA LEU A 10 -18.20 -8.45 1.46
C LEU A 10 -18.96 -8.51 2.80
N LEU A 11 -18.92 -9.65 3.49
CA LEU A 11 -19.59 -9.82 4.78
C LEU A 11 -18.98 -8.90 5.83
N TRP A 12 -17.65 -8.84 5.90
CA TRP A 12 -16.95 -7.91 6.79
C TRP A 12 -17.29 -6.44 6.49
N ALA A 13 -17.35 -6.05 5.22
CA ALA A 13 -17.69 -4.68 4.83
C ALA A 13 -19.12 -4.29 5.27
N GLN A 14 -20.07 -5.21 5.14
CA GLN A 14 -21.44 -5.03 5.61
C GLN A 14 -21.51 -4.88 7.13
N GLU A 15 -20.80 -5.74 7.88
CA GLU A 15 -20.74 -5.68 9.35
C GLU A 15 -20.13 -4.37 9.86
N ASN A 16 -19.19 -3.79 9.12
CA ASN A 16 -18.47 -2.57 9.50
C ASN A 16 -19.06 -1.29 8.86
N GLY A 17 -20.18 -1.39 8.14
CA GLY A 17 -20.85 -0.25 7.53
C GLY A 17 -20.03 0.44 6.42
N LEU A 18 -19.13 -0.29 5.76
CA LEU A 18 -18.31 0.24 4.67
C LEU A 18 -19.10 0.28 3.36
N PRO A 19 -18.75 1.20 2.44
CA PRO A 19 -19.38 1.24 1.12
C PRO A 19 -19.13 -0.07 0.37
N MET A 20 -20.21 -0.68 -0.10
CA MET A 20 -20.14 -1.92 -0.86
C MET A 20 -19.58 -1.65 -2.27
N PRO A 21 -18.75 -2.56 -2.81
CA PRO A 21 -18.33 -2.45 -4.21
C PRO A 21 -19.58 -2.45 -5.11
N PRO A 22 -19.57 -1.72 -6.25
CA PRO A 22 -20.73 -1.59 -7.10
C PRO A 22 -21.23 -2.96 -7.54
N GLU A 23 -22.50 -3.24 -7.29
CA GLU A 23 -23.14 -4.46 -7.75
C GLU A 23 -23.15 -4.48 -9.28
N ARG A 24 -22.97 -5.68 -9.83
CA ARG A 24 -22.99 -5.89 -11.27
C ARG A 24 -24.36 -5.41 -11.78
N ALA A 25 -24.38 -4.35 -12.58
CA ALA A 25 -25.56 -4.04 -13.38
C ALA A 25 -25.81 -5.25 -14.29
N VAL A 26 -26.78 -6.09 -13.91
CA VAL A 26 -27.37 -7.06 -14.82
C VAL A 26 -28.02 -6.19 -15.89
N VAL A 27 -27.43 -6.15 -17.08
CA VAL A 27 -27.98 -5.47 -18.25
C VAL A 27 -29.29 -6.15 -18.64
N ALA A 28 -30.37 -5.79 -17.95
CA ALA A 28 -31.72 -5.96 -18.42
C ALA A 28 -32.03 -4.76 -19.32
N GLN A 29 -32.21 -5.03 -20.61
CA GLN A 29 -32.54 -4.02 -21.61
C GLN A 29 -33.89 -3.38 -21.30
N GLY A 30 -33.91 -2.04 -21.28
CA GLY A 30 -35.12 -1.25 -21.45
C GLY A 30 -35.81 -0.84 -20.15
N GLN A 31 -35.57 0.39 -19.71
CA GLN A 31 -36.58 1.47 -19.67
C GLN A 31 -35.99 2.69 -18.95
N SER A 32 -36.20 3.85 -19.55
CA SER A 32 -35.73 5.17 -19.12
C SER A 32 -36.42 5.66 -17.85
N GLN A 33 -35.75 6.61 -17.17
CA GLN A 33 -36.29 7.73 -16.36
C GLN A 33 -36.12 7.61 -14.82
N PRO A 34 -36.04 8.71 -14.04
CA PRO A 34 -35.61 10.10 -14.31
C PRO A 34 -34.36 10.52 -13.49
N GLU A 35 -33.66 11.57 -13.96
CA GLU A 35 -32.65 12.30 -13.20
C GLU A 35 -33.25 12.89 -11.91
N THR A 36 -32.72 12.46 -10.77
CA THR A 36 -32.91 13.13 -9.48
C THR A 36 -31.58 13.82 -9.14
N PRO A 37 -31.56 15.07 -8.67
CA PRO A 37 -30.32 15.79 -8.38
C PRO A 37 -29.53 14.99 -7.34
N GLY A 38 -28.27 14.67 -7.68
CA GLY A 38 -27.41 13.87 -6.83
C GLY A 38 -27.25 14.49 -5.44
N PRO A 39 -27.19 13.69 -4.38
CA PRO A 39 -26.59 14.14 -3.14
C PRO A 39 -25.19 14.59 -3.48
N THR A 40 -24.90 15.84 -3.12
CA THR A 40 -23.61 16.51 -3.16
C THR A 40 -22.48 15.50 -3.05
N GLU A 41 -21.61 15.47 -4.06
CA GLU A 41 -20.33 14.76 -4.00
C GLU A 41 -19.72 15.07 -2.64
N VAL A 42 -19.72 14.04 -1.79
CA VAL A 42 -18.88 14.04 -0.61
C VAL A 42 -17.48 14.17 -1.17
N ASP A 43 -16.88 15.33 -0.89
CA ASP A 43 -15.47 15.62 -1.11
C ASP A 43 -14.67 14.38 -0.75
N ASP A 44 -14.25 13.63 -1.78
CA ASP A 44 -13.36 12.47 -1.69
C ASP A 44 -11.95 12.99 -1.39
N GLY A 45 -11.84 13.71 -0.27
CA GLY A 45 -10.61 14.14 0.38
C GLY A 45 -9.92 12.99 1.11
N LEU A 46 -10.01 11.75 0.57
CA LEU A 46 -9.26 10.61 1.09
C LEU A 46 -8.00 10.42 0.23
N MET A 47 -6.97 11.18 0.58
CA MET A 47 -5.60 11.04 0.10
C MET A 47 -5.47 11.14 -1.43
N ALA A 48 -5.33 12.37 -1.94
CA ALA A 48 -4.72 12.57 -3.25
C ALA A 48 -3.32 11.94 -3.22
N HIS A 49 -3.21 10.68 -3.63
CA HIS A 49 -1.94 10.05 -3.95
C HIS A 49 -1.37 10.92 -5.07
N GLY A 50 -0.43 11.81 -4.73
CA GLY A 50 0.33 12.58 -5.72
C GLY A 50 0.77 11.58 -6.78
N GLY A 51 0.52 11.87 -8.05
CA GLY A 51 0.31 10.88 -9.13
C GLY A 51 1.42 9.85 -9.44
N GLY A 52 2.40 9.67 -8.56
CA GLY A 52 3.37 8.59 -8.51
C GLY A 52 2.90 7.33 -7.77
N PRO A 53 3.81 6.35 -7.60
CA PRO A 53 3.52 5.07 -6.95
C PRO A 53 3.31 5.20 -5.44
N TRP A 54 2.59 4.26 -4.83
CA TRP A 54 2.34 4.24 -3.37
C TRP A 54 2.48 2.84 -2.76
N PHE A 55 2.62 2.78 -1.43
CA PHE A 55 2.71 1.53 -0.70
C PHE A 55 1.31 0.97 -0.38
N ALA A 56 1.09 -0.31 -0.67
CA ALA A 56 -0.01 -1.09 -0.12
C ALA A 56 0.40 -1.81 1.18
N ALA A 57 1.70 -2.12 1.33
CA ALA A 57 2.32 -2.59 2.56
C ALA A 57 3.80 -2.17 2.59
N PRO A 58 4.39 -1.90 3.76
CA PRO A 58 3.79 -1.91 5.09
C PRO A 58 2.85 -0.72 5.36
N ALA A 59 2.14 -0.74 6.49
CA ALA A 59 1.43 0.44 6.96
C ALA A 59 2.43 1.55 7.38
N PRO A 60 2.16 2.83 7.10
CA PRO A 60 3.03 3.93 7.52
C PRO A 60 3.24 3.96 9.04
N GLY A 61 4.46 4.22 9.49
CA GLY A 61 4.79 4.33 10.91
C GLY A 61 4.85 2.98 11.65
N SER A 62 4.82 1.86 10.92
CA SER A 62 4.91 0.53 11.53
C SER A 62 6.21 0.34 12.31
N THR A 63 6.09 -0.32 13.46
CA THR A 63 7.24 -0.75 14.28
C THR A 63 7.33 -2.27 14.29
N TYR A 64 8.53 -2.79 14.08
CA TYR A 64 8.87 -4.21 14.04
C TYR A 64 9.90 -4.55 15.11
N CYS A 65 9.96 -5.83 15.46
CA CYS A 65 10.86 -6.38 16.46
C CYS A 65 11.63 -7.54 15.84
N LEU A 66 12.95 -7.52 15.96
CA LEU A 66 13.74 -8.72 15.68
C LEU A 66 13.48 -9.78 16.76
N ALA A 67 13.54 -11.05 16.37
CA ALA A 67 13.41 -12.20 17.24
C ALA A 67 14.74 -12.97 17.26
N ALA A 68 15.40 -13.05 18.42
CA ALA A 68 16.74 -13.65 18.53
C ALA A 68 16.77 -15.16 18.25
N ASP A 69 15.62 -15.83 18.36
CA ASP A 69 15.42 -17.26 18.07
C ASP A 69 15.17 -17.56 16.59
N ILE A 70 15.05 -16.53 15.76
CA ILE A 70 14.85 -16.65 14.31
C ILE A 70 16.11 -16.13 13.60
N SER A 71 16.64 -16.89 12.64
CA SER A 71 17.76 -16.39 11.82
C SER A 71 17.36 -15.13 11.05
N ASP A 72 18.25 -14.16 11.02
CA ASP A 72 18.21 -12.95 10.18
C ASP A 72 17.60 -13.16 8.77
N ARG A 73 18.03 -14.20 8.05
CA ARG A 73 17.56 -14.52 6.69
C ARG A 73 16.05 -14.77 6.58
N TYR A 74 15.39 -15.11 7.68
CA TYR A 74 13.94 -15.37 7.73
C TYR A 74 13.16 -14.17 8.29
N GLN A 75 13.85 -13.18 8.85
CA GLN A 75 13.25 -11.97 9.38
C GLN A 75 13.16 -10.92 8.28
N GLN A 76 12.07 -10.94 7.54
CA GLN A 76 11.88 -10.08 6.38
C GLN A 76 10.54 -9.35 6.46
N LEU A 77 10.55 -8.11 5.99
CA LEU A 77 9.39 -7.27 5.82
C LEU A 77 8.85 -7.41 4.40
N GLU A 78 7.59 -7.78 4.28
CA GLU A 78 6.90 -7.69 3.00
C GLU A 78 6.68 -6.23 2.61
N ILE A 79 7.13 -5.87 1.41
CA ILE A 79 6.83 -4.58 0.79
C ILE A 79 5.99 -4.84 -0.45
N VAL A 80 4.86 -4.15 -0.52
CA VAL A 80 3.94 -4.18 -1.66
C VAL A 80 3.72 -2.74 -2.11
N ALA A 81 3.97 -2.50 -3.39
CA ALA A 81 3.74 -1.21 -4.02
C ALA A 81 2.64 -1.30 -5.09
N VAL A 82 2.05 -0.15 -5.38
CA VAL A 82 1.15 0.06 -6.50
C VAL A 82 1.77 1.13 -7.40
N GLY A 83 1.83 0.84 -8.69
CA GLY A 83 2.36 1.76 -9.69
C GLY A 83 1.45 2.97 -9.89
N ALA A 84 2.02 4.04 -10.45
CA ALA A 84 1.26 5.22 -10.82
C ALA A 84 0.15 4.87 -11.85
N PRO A 85 -1.08 5.43 -11.76
CA PRO A 85 -2.22 5.02 -12.58
C PRO A 85 -2.01 5.20 -14.10
N ASN A 86 -1.07 6.04 -14.50
CA ASN A 86 -0.68 6.30 -15.90
C ASN A 86 0.86 6.39 -16.06
N GLY A 87 1.61 5.78 -15.14
CA GLY A 87 3.07 5.78 -15.19
C GLY A 87 3.63 4.69 -16.09
N ALA A 88 4.94 4.77 -16.31
CA ALA A 88 5.73 3.64 -16.78
C ALA A 88 5.58 2.45 -15.82
N PRO A 89 5.78 1.22 -16.30
CA PRO A 89 5.70 0.03 -15.46
C PRO A 89 6.86 -0.07 -14.46
N GLU A 90 7.90 0.75 -14.62
CA GLU A 90 9.06 0.76 -13.74
C GLU A 90 8.77 1.48 -12.42
N VAL A 91 9.10 0.82 -11.31
CA VAL A 91 9.05 1.39 -9.96
C VAL A 91 10.35 1.01 -9.26
N THR A 92 10.99 1.98 -8.62
CA THR A 92 12.19 1.78 -7.82
C THR A 92 11.87 2.01 -6.35
N LEU A 93 12.22 1.04 -5.51
CA LEU A 93 12.24 1.15 -4.06
C LEU A 93 13.62 1.64 -3.61
N LEU A 94 13.62 2.75 -2.87
CA LEU A 94 14.76 3.27 -2.16
C LEU A 94 14.61 2.95 -0.68
N VAL A 95 15.71 2.54 -0.05
CA VAL A 95 15.83 2.35 1.40
C VAL A 95 16.92 3.27 1.88
N ASP A 96 16.58 4.19 2.80
CA ASP A 96 17.50 5.19 3.33
C ASP A 96 18.21 5.98 2.22
N ASP A 97 17.41 6.44 1.25
CA ASP A 97 17.81 7.20 0.06
C ASP A 97 18.69 6.46 -0.97
N GLU A 98 19.01 5.19 -0.73
CA GLU A 98 19.75 4.34 -1.67
C GLU A 98 18.81 3.46 -2.50
N PRO A 99 18.95 3.39 -3.84
CA PRO A 99 18.20 2.45 -4.66
C PRO A 99 18.48 1.00 -4.26
N TRP A 100 17.44 0.30 -3.79
CA TRP A 100 17.57 -1.08 -3.32
C TRP A 100 17.06 -2.09 -4.34
N LEU A 101 15.93 -1.81 -4.98
CA LEU A 101 15.32 -2.68 -5.99
C LEU A 101 14.53 -1.87 -7.01
N THR A 102 14.67 -2.23 -8.28
CA THR A 102 13.81 -1.74 -9.36
C THR A 102 12.98 -2.90 -9.91
N TRP A 103 11.67 -2.74 -9.88
CA TRP A 103 10.75 -3.61 -10.60
C TRP A 103 10.49 -3.03 -11.99
N SER A 104 10.62 -3.86 -13.02
CA SER A 104 10.30 -3.46 -14.40
C SER A 104 8.82 -3.65 -14.77
N GLN A 105 8.07 -4.40 -13.97
CA GLN A 105 6.64 -4.66 -14.17
C GLN A 105 5.96 -5.15 -12.89
N ALA A 106 4.62 -4.98 -12.83
CA ALA A 106 3.80 -5.52 -11.76
C ALA A 106 3.76 -7.07 -11.79
N PRO A 107 3.57 -7.75 -10.64
CA PRO A 107 3.31 -7.19 -9.31
C PRO A 107 4.57 -6.67 -8.60
N TYR A 108 4.46 -5.50 -7.97
CA TYR A 108 5.54 -4.86 -7.22
C TYR A 108 5.57 -5.38 -5.78
N ARG A 109 6.19 -6.55 -5.60
CA ARG A 109 6.30 -7.23 -4.31
C ARG A 109 7.73 -7.65 -4.06
N THR A 110 8.18 -7.53 -2.83
CA THR A 110 9.49 -8.01 -2.38
C THR A 110 9.49 -8.26 -0.88
N TYR A 111 10.56 -8.88 -0.39
CA TYR A 111 10.82 -9.10 1.03
C TYR A 111 12.16 -8.43 1.39
N TRP A 112 12.09 -7.35 2.14
CA TRP A 112 13.25 -6.60 2.60
C TRP A 112 13.75 -7.20 3.92
N PRO A 113 15.05 -7.56 4.05
CA PRO A 113 15.58 -8.08 5.30
C PRO A 113 15.52 -7.03 6.40
N LEU A 114 14.93 -7.38 7.55
CA LEU A 114 14.85 -6.47 8.69
C LEU A 114 16.26 -6.21 9.24
N SER A 115 16.57 -4.93 9.40
CA SER A 115 17.76 -4.44 10.11
C SER A 115 17.30 -3.55 11.24
N GLU A 116 17.94 -3.63 12.42
CA GLU A 116 17.62 -2.74 13.54
C GLU A 116 17.91 -1.28 13.16
N GLY A 117 16.98 -0.37 13.50
CA GLY A 117 17.10 1.05 13.20
C GLY A 117 15.79 1.71 12.76
N GLU A 118 15.88 3.02 12.51
CA GLU A 118 14.87 3.77 11.77
C GLU A 118 15.19 3.69 10.29
N HIS A 119 14.20 3.38 9.46
CA HIS A 119 14.37 3.26 8.02
C HIS A 119 13.33 4.07 7.27
N THR A 120 13.79 4.74 6.21
CA THR A 120 12.92 5.45 5.26
C THR A 120 12.77 4.64 3.99
N LEU A 121 11.52 4.26 3.68
CA LEU A 121 11.16 3.61 2.42
C LEU A 121 10.55 4.64 1.49
N ARG A 122 11.06 4.73 0.26
CA ARG A 122 10.53 5.64 -0.76
C ARG A 122 10.36 4.92 -2.09
N LEU A 123 9.26 5.23 -2.78
CA LEU A 123 9.04 4.76 -4.14
C LEU A 123 9.30 5.89 -5.13
N VAL A 124 9.98 5.57 -6.21
CA VAL A 124 10.15 6.44 -7.38
C VAL A 124 9.61 5.68 -8.59
N GLY A 125 8.65 6.26 -9.29
CA GLY A 125 8.16 5.73 -10.56
C GLY A 125 8.73 6.53 -11.72
N ALA A 126 8.23 6.24 -12.92
CA ALA A 126 8.37 7.14 -14.05
C ALA A 126 7.00 7.41 -14.70
N ASP A 127 6.86 8.54 -15.37
CA ASP A 127 5.69 8.84 -16.20
C ASP A 127 5.77 8.12 -17.56
N ALA A 128 4.73 8.26 -18.38
CA ALA A 128 4.71 7.65 -19.73
C ALA A 128 5.84 8.13 -20.66
N ALA A 129 6.50 9.25 -20.35
CA ALA A 129 7.64 9.78 -21.09
C ALA A 129 8.99 9.32 -20.51
N GLY A 130 8.98 8.48 -19.46
CA GLY A 130 10.18 8.00 -18.78
C GLY A 130 10.80 9.01 -17.81
N ARG A 131 10.09 10.10 -17.47
CA ARG A 131 10.57 11.08 -16.49
C ARG A 131 10.27 10.58 -15.08
N PRO A 132 11.18 10.75 -14.11
CA PRO A 132 10.95 10.29 -12.75
C PRO A 132 9.76 11.01 -12.13
N VAL A 133 8.92 10.25 -11.43
CA VAL A 133 7.79 10.74 -10.65
C VAL A 133 7.97 10.28 -9.21
N GLU A 134 8.02 11.25 -8.30
CA GLU A 134 8.08 10.99 -6.86
C GLU A 134 6.83 10.23 -6.41
N GLY A 135 7.04 9.15 -5.67
CA GLY A 135 5.99 8.36 -5.05
C GLY A 135 5.88 8.60 -3.55
N ALA A 136 5.15 7.70 -2.89
CA ALA A 136 5.01 7.72 -1.45
C ALA A 136 6.34 7.49 -0.72
N THR A 137 6.49 8.16 0.42
CA THR A 137 7.56 7.93 1.39
C THR A 137 6.92 7.54 2.71
N LEU A 138 7.46 6.52 3.37
CA LEU A 138 7.05 6.16 4.73
C LEU A 138 8.27 5.82 5.59
N ARG A 139 8.08 5.91 6.91
CA ARG A 139 9.09 5.52 7.91
C ARG A 139 8.63 4.26 8.62
N ILE A 140 9.59 3.41 8.92
CA ILE A 140 9.42 2.25 9.78
C ILE A 140 10.51 2.25 10.85
N ARG A 141 10.19 1.66 11.99
CA ARG A 141 11.15 1.42 13.06
C ARG A 141 11.32 -0.08 13.24
N VAL A 142 12.55 -0.53 13.34
CA VAL A 142 12.89 -1.91 13.68
C VAL A 142 13.69 -1.88 14.97
N LEU A 143 13.11 -2.47 16.01
CA LEU A 143 13.75 -2.66 17.29
C LEU A 143 14.55 -3.97 17.27
N GLY A 144 15.60 -4.05 18.09
CA GLY A 144 16.26 -5.32 18.42
C GLY A 144 15.31 -6.30 19.13
N ASP A 145 15.85 -7.31 19.82
CA ASP A 145 15.01 -8.29 20.51
C ASP A 145 14.15 -7.63 21.60
N CYS A 146 12.87 -7.48 21.26
CA CYS A 146 11.87 -6.81 22.06
C CYS A 146 11.58 -7.53 23.38
N ARG A 147 11.86 -8.84 23.48
CA ARG A 147 11.77 -9.58 24.74
C ARG A 147 12.86 -9.15 25.73
N GLN A 148 13.99 -8.68 25.21
CA GLN A 148 15.12 -8.22 26.01
C GLN A 148 15.02 -6.74 26.39
N ARG A 149 14.11 -5.97 25.74
CA ARG A 149 13.86 -4.55 26.02
C ARG A 149 12.36 -4.21 26.08
N PRO A 150 11.65 -4.69 27.11
CA PRO A 150 10.20 -4.47 27.23
C PRO A 150 9.79 -2.99 27.21
N ASP A 151 10.61 -2.09 27.77
CA ASP A 151 10.35 -0.66 27.82
C ASP A 151 10.43 0.02 26.43
N ALA A 152 11.25 -0.53 25.53
CA ALA A 152 11.39 -0.02 24.16
C ALA A 152 10.19 -0.40 23.27
N CYS A 153 9.44 -1.45 23.65
CA CYS A 153 8.32 -2.00 22.89
C CYS A 153 6.96 -1.51 23.39
N ALA A 154 6.90 -1.06 24.64
CA ALA A 154 5.69 -0.57 25.28
C ALA A 154 5.27 0.84 24.84
N GLN A 155 6.13 1.56 24.11
CA GLN A 155 5.82 2.87 23.53
C GLN A 155 5.03 2.68 22.23
N ARG A 156 3.73 2.39 22.37
CA ARG A 156 2.71 2.51 21.32
C ARG A 156 1.90 3.77 21.51
#